data_AF-A0A1G2LG96-F1
#
_entry.id   AF-A0A1G2LG96-F1
#
_cell.length_a   1.000
_cell.length_b   1.000
_cell.length_c   1.000
_cell.angle_alpha   90.00
_cell.angle_beta   90.00
_cell.angle_gamma   90.00
#
_symmetry.space_group_name_H-M   'P 1'
#
loop_
_entity.id
_entity.type
_entity.pdbx_description
1 polymer ?
#
loop_
_entity_poly.entity_id
_entity_poly.type
_entity_poly.pdbx_seq_one_letter_code
_entity_poly.pdbx_strand_id
1 'polypeptide(L)'
;MRTIEKKIRPEFFRLVKPRKKNVETRLADFKISAGDVLILKEWDPKKKNFTGRVLRRKVRAVNRTYTHTIHSPAEIKKYDLITIELK
;
A
#
# COMPACT_ATOMS: atom_id res chain seq x y z
N MET A 1 -12.02 14.89 5.08
CA MET A 1 -11.04 13.91 5.57
C MET A 1 -11.75 12.58 5.79
N ARG A 2 -11.31 11.52 5.10
CA ARG A 2 -11.87 10.17 5.20
C ARG A 2 -10.92 9.25 5.94
N THR A 3 -11.48 8.21 6.55
CA THR A 3 -10.71 7.11 7.13
C THR A 3 -10.97 5.87 6.29
N ILE A 4 -9.92 5.29 5.72
CA ILE A 4 -9.98 4.09 4.90
C ILE A 4 -9.24 2.96 5.62
N GLU A 5 -9.88 1.81 5.75
CA GLU A 5 -9.25 0.62 6.34
C GLU A 5 -8.80 -0.34 5.24
N LYS A 6 -7.57 -0.83 5.35
CA LYS A 6 -7.01 -1.85 4.44
C LYS A 6 -6.19 -2.88 5.22
N LYS A 7 -6.12 -4.08 4.68
CA LYS A 7 -5.21 -5.13 5.16
C LYS A 7 -3.77 -4.80 4.78
N ILE A 8 -2.84 -5.12 5.68
CA ILE A 8 -1.39 -5.14 5.41
C ILE A 8 -0.81 -6.48 5.87
N ARG A 9 0.09 -7.07 5.08
CA ARG A 9 0.76 -8.32 5.46
C ARG A 9 1.86 -8.05 6.51
N PRO A 10 2.22 -9.02 7.37
CA PRO A 10 3.16 -8.77 8.48
C PRO A 10 4.54 -8.27 8.06
N GLU A 11 5.05 -8.73 6.93
CA GLU A 11 6.33 -8.30 6.36
C GLU A 11 6.34 -6.80 6.02
N PHE A 12 5.25 -6.27 5.47
CA PHE A 12 5.14 -4.85 5.16
C PHE A 12 4.84 -4.03 6.41
N PHE A 13 4.02 -4.56 7.34
CA PHE A 13 3.73 -3.90 8.60
C PHE A 13 5.03 -3.60 9.38
N ARG A 14 5.96 -4.56 9.42
CA ARG A 14 7.28 -4.41 10.07
C ARG A 14 8.15 -3.30 9.45
N LEU A 15 7.95 -2.97 8.16
CA LEU A 15 8.69 -1.91 7.48
C LEU A 15 8.00 -0.55 7.59
N VAL A 16 6.67 -0.53 7.48
CA VAL A 16 5.86 0.71 7.54
C VAL A 16 5.76 1.25 8.97
N LYS A 17 5.73 0.39 9.99
CA LYS A 17 5.70 0.83 11.41
C LYS A 17 6.87 1.77 11.75
N PRO A 18 8.14 1.40 11.51
CA PRO A 18 9.30 2.26 11.77
C PRO A 18 9.63 3.25 10.64
N ARG A 19 8.76 3.45 9.64
CA ARG A 19 9.01 4.33 8.49
C ARG A 19 10.22 3.95 7.62
N LYS A 20 10.64 2.68 7.64
CA LYS A 20 11.61 2.13 6.68
C LYS A 20 11.03 2.00 5.27
N LYS A 21 9.70 2.03 5.17
CA LYS A 21 8.92 2.12 3.94
C LYS A 21 7.75 3.07 4.18
N ASN A 22 7.70 4.20 3.50
CA ASN A 22 6.65 5.21 3.61
C ASN A 22 5.74 5.28 2.37
N VAL A 23 5.86 4.31 1.46
CA VAL A 23 4.98 4.15 0.29
C VAL A 23 4.16 2.85 0.35
N GLU A 24 2.87 2.95 0.00
CA GLU A 24 1.94 1.82 -0.17
C GLU A 24 1.44 1.80 -1.64
N THR A 25 1.68 0.70 -2.34
CA THR A 25 1.22 0.52 -3.73
C THR A 25 -0.02 -0.37 -3.73
N ARG A 26 -1.09 0.07 -4.39
CA ARG A 26 -2.38 -0.66 -4.45
C ARG A 26 -3.07 -0.48 -5.79
N LEU A 27 -3.95 -1.41 -6.13
CA LEU A 27 -4.94 -1.21 -7.19
C LEU A 27 -5.78 0.03 -6.85
N ALA A 28 -6.10 0.82 -7.87
CA ALA A 28 -6.87 2.04 -7.72
C ALA A 28 -8.39 1.76 -7.73
N ASP A 29 -8.82 0.80 -6.92
CA ASP A 29 -10.21 0.31 -6.79
C ASP A 29 -10.97 0.96 -5.61
N PHE A 30 -10.43 2.02 -5.01
CA PHE A 30 -11.04 2.79 -3.93
C PHE A 30 -10.68 4.27 -4.00
N LYS A 31 -11.52 5.12 -3.41
CA LYS A 31 -11.30 6.58 -3.34
C LYS A 31 -10.39 6.92 -2.15
N ILE A 32 -9.31 7.66 -2.41
CA ILE A 32 -8.38 8.16 -1.40
C ILE A 32 -7.71 9.45 -1.91
N SER A 33 -7.48 10.41 -1.02
CA SER A 33 -6.87 11.70 -1.34
C SER A 33 -5.82 12.11 -0.30
N ALA A 34 -4.98 13.08 -0.64
CA ALA A 34 -4.09 13.71 0.33
C ALA A 34 -4.90 14.25 1.53
N GLY A 35 -4.38 14.08 2.73
CA GLY A 35 -5.04 14.47 3.98
C GLY A 35 -5.98 13.41 4.58
N ASP A 36 -6.37 12.37 3.83
CA ASP A 36 -7.11 11.22 4.38
C ASP A 36 -6.24 10.39 5.34
N VAL A 37 -6.87 9.48 6.09
CA VAL A 37 -6.19 8.55 6.98
C VAL A 37 -6.34 7.13 6.46
N LEU A 38 -5.21 6.45 6.25
CA LEU A 38 -5.16 5.02 5.94
C LEU A 38 -4.90 4.24 7.25
N ILE A 39 -5.84 3.39 7.63
CA ILE A 39 -5.72 2.43 8.72
C ILE A 39 -5.27 1.10 8.12
N LEU A 40 -4.06 0.69 8.46
CA LEU A 40 -3.49 -0.58 8.04
C LEU A 40 -3.65 -1.59 9.16
N LYS A 41 -4.58 -2.53 8.98
CA LYS A 41 -4.84 -3.64 9.91
C LYS A 41 -4.00 -4.83 9.48
N GLU A 42 -3.13 -5.30 10.37
CA GLU A 42 -2.26 -6.41 10.02
C GLU A 42 -3.06 -7.73 9.91
N TRP A 43 -2.91 -8.38 8.76
CA TRP A 43 -3.58 -9.62 8.41
C TRP A 43 -2.54 -10.71 8.16
N ASP A 44 -2.59 -11.80 8.92
CA ASP A 44 -1.75 -12.98 8.69
C ASP A 44 -2.41 -13.87 7.62
N PRO A 45 -1.85 -13.96 6.40
CA PRO A 45 -2.44 -14.79 5.35
C PRO A 45 -2.34 -16.29 5.63
N LYS A 46 -1.40 -16.74 6.49
CA LYS A 46 -1.25 -18.16 6.87
C LYS A 46 -2.35 -18.57 7.84
N LYS A 47 -2.59 -17.74 8.86
CA LYS A 47 -3.65 -17.96 9.87
C LYS A 47 -5.03 -17.49 9.42
N LYS A 48 -5.11 -16.77 8.30
CA LYS A 48 -6.33 -16.15 7.76
C LYS A 48 -7.08 -15.32 8.81
N ASN A 49 -6.36 -14.58 9.64
CA ASN A 49 -6.94 -13.74 10.68
C ASN A 49 -6.18 -12.42 10.87
N PHE A 50 -6.82 -11.47 11.56
CA PHE A 50 -6.16 -10.26 12.01
C PHE A 50 -5.35 -10.55 13.27
N THR A 51 -4.15 -9.96 13.37
CA THR A 51 -3.29 -10.12 14.56
C THR A 51 -3.64 -9.15 15.69
N GLY A 52 -4.56 -8.21 15.44
CA GLY A 52 -4.90 -7.10 16.33
C GLY A 52 -3.98 -5.88 16.19
N ARG A 53 -2.86 -5.98 15.46
CA ARG A 53 -1.96 -4.84 15.23
C ARG A 53 -2.51 -3.88 14.17
N VAL A 54 -2.41 -2.59 14.44
CA VAL A 54 -2.94 -1.52 13.58
C VAL A 54 -1.93 -0.38 13.44
N LEU A 55 -1.83 0.20 12.24
CA LEU A 55 -1.14 1.46 11.99
C LEU A 55 -2.10 2.49 11.42
N ARG A 56 -2.00 3.72 11.91
CA ARG A 56 -2.64 4.89 11.32
C ARG A 56 -1.60 5.73 10.58
N ARG A 57 -1.88 6.10 9.34
CA ARG A 57 -1.04 6.98 8.52
C ARG A 57 -1.88 8.05 7.85
N LYS A 58 -1.48 9.32 8.02
CA LYS A 58 -2.03 10.42 7.23
C LYS A 58 -1.44 10.36 5.83
N VAL A 59 -2.28 10.40 4.82
CA VAL A 59 -1.88 10.34 3.41
C VAL A 59 -1.25 11.67 3.03
N ARG A 60 0.03 11.64 2.65
CA ARG A 60 0.74 12.84 2.18
C ARG A 60 0.33 13.19 0.75
N ALA A 61 0.33 12.22 -0.14
CA ALA A 61 0.01 12.37 -1.56
C ALA A 61 -0.55 11.06 -2.12
N VAL A 62 -1.29 11.15 -3.22
CA VAL A 62 -1.81 10.01 -3.98
C VAL A 62 -1.48 10.25 -5.43
N ASN A 63 -0.73 9.33 -6.03
CA ASN A 63 -0.38 9.37 -7.45
C ASN A 63 -0.98 8.15 -8.14
N ARG A 64 -1.75 8.37 -9.21
CA ARG A 64 -2.26 7.29 -10.04
C ARG A 64 -1.25 7.02 -11.15
N THR A 65 -0.85 5.77 -11.29
CA THR A 65 0.06 5.32 -12.36
C THR A 65 -0.74 4.52 -13.38
N TYR A 66 -0.57 4.85 -14.66
CA TYR A 66 -1.24 4.18 -15.78
C TYR A 66 -0.26 3.21 -16.45
N THR A 67 0.21 2.20 -15.72
CA THR A 67 1.32 1.34 -16.16
C THR A 67 1.03 0.60 -17.48
N HIS A 68 -0.24 0.31 -17.75
CA HIS A 68 -0.71 -0.31 -19.00
C HIS A 68 -0.52 0.58 -20.25
N THR A 69 -0.26 1.89 -20.08
CA THR A 69 0.06 2.78 -21.21
C THR A 69 1.56 2.85 -21.48
N ILE A 70 2.40 2.32 -20.59
CA ILE A 70 3.86 2.39 -20.66
C ILE A 70 4.46 1.01 -20.97
N HIS A 71 3.89 -0.04 -20.40
CA HIS A 71 4.35 -1.43 -20.56
C HIS A 71 3.19 -2.34 -20.92
N SER A 72 3.47 -3.33 -21.75
CA SER A 72 2.50 -4.39 -22.05
C SER A 72 2.22 -5.25 -20.80
N PRO A 73 1.04 -5.89 -20.70
CA PRO A 73 0.76 -6.83 -19.62
C PRO A 73 1.78 -7.99 -19.54
N ALA A 74 2.35 -8.40 -20.68
CA ALA A 74 3.36 -9.45 -20.72
C ALA A 74 4.69 -9.02 -20.08
N GLU A 75 5.13 -7.79 -20.34
CA GLU A 75 6.33 -7.22 -19.70
C GLU A 75 6.15 -7.05 -18.19
N ILE A 76 4.99 -6.52 -17.77
CA ILE A 76 4.68 -6.37 -16.33
C ILE A 76 4.68 -7.75 -15.65
N LYS A 77 4.12 -8.78 -16.29
CA LYS A 77 4.15 -10.16 -15.76
C LYS A 77 5.57 -10.74 -15.71
N LYS A 78 6.44 -10.36 -16.64
CA LYS A 78 7.81 -10.87 -16.73
C LYS A 78 8.77 -10.19 -15.74
N TYR A 79 8.63 -8.89 -15.50
CA TYR A 79 9.60 -8.08 -14.76
C TYR A 79 9.06 -7.45 -13.48
N ASP A 80 7.75 -7.53 -13.22
CA ASP A 80 7.06 -6.81 -12.17
C ASP A 80 7.27 -5.28 -12.26
N LEU A 81 6.87 -4.55 -11.21
CA LEU A 81 7.08 -3.12 -11.06
C LEU A 81 7.80 -2.84 -9.75
N ILE A 82 8.79 -1.96 -9.79
CA ILE A 82 9.52 -1.52 -8.61
C ILE A 82 8.98 -0.15 -8.18
N THR A 83 8.73 0.02 -6.87
CA THR A 83 8.45 1.33 -6.27
C THR A 83 9.68 1.80 -5.52
N ILE A 84 10.34 2.84 -6.02
CA ILE A 84 11.52 3.45 -5.41
C ILE A 84 11.09 4.65 -4.56
N GLU A 85 11.42 4.62 -3.28
CA GLU A 85 11.15 5.69 -2.34
C GLU A 85 12.41 6.53 -2.15
N LEU A 86 12.32 7.83 -2.45
CA LEU A 86 13.42 8.78 -2.28
C LEU A 86 13.33 9.48 -0.91
N LYS A 87 14.49 9.92 -0.40
CA LYS A 87 14.59 10.67 0.86
C LYS A 87 14.18 12.12 0.71
#